data_AF-A0A1S1CPR5-F1
#
_entry.id   AF-A0A1S1CPR5-F1
#
_cell.length_a   1.000
_cell.length_b   1.000
_cell.length_c   1.000
_cell.angle_alpha   90.00
_cell.angle_beta   90.00
_cell.angle_gamma   90.00
#
_symmetry.space_group_name_H-M   'P 1'
#
loop_
_entity.id
_entity.type
_entity.pdbx_description
1 polymer ?
#
loop_
_entity_poly.entity_id
_entity_poly.type
_entity_poly.pdbx_seq_one_letter_code
_entity_poly.pdbx_strand_id
1 'polypeptide(L)'
;MSPIVLVLYATFLINLLLSAAGAVIGVLALYRAWTAPANAYEFAGKRPKNTWLALTGVSAVVQVLGVFSAFTGVGNTMLMLQLMAAVVSGVFLAGVWPVVGGRRF
;
A
#
# COMPACT_ATOMS: atom_id res chain seq x y z
N MET A 1 18.45 14.06 -27.74
CA MET A 1 18.62 13.53 -26.36
C MET A 1 19.59 12.36 -26.42
N SER A 2 20.56 12.27 -25.51
CA SER A 2 21.45 11.11 -25.47
C SER A 2 20.73 9.87 -24.93
N PRO A 3 21.10 8.64 -25.33
CA PRO A 3 20.46 7.42 -24.86
C PRO A 3 20.42 7.29 -23.33
N ILE A 4 21.47 7.74 -22.66
CA ILE A 4 21.58 7.71 -21.19
C ILE A 4 20.51 8.60 -20.53
N VAL A 5 20.25 9.78 -21.10
CA VAL A 5 19.26 10.73 -20.57
C VAL A 5 17.85 10.16 -20.71
N LEU A 6 17.56 9.50 -21.84
CA LEU A 6 16.27 8.83 -22.04
C LEU A 6 16.03 7.74 -20.98
N VAL A 7 17.04 6.91 -20.70
CA VAL A 7 16.94 5.84 -19.70
C VAL A 7 16.70 6.42 -18.30
N LEU A 8 17.39 7.50 -17.93
CA LEU A 8 17.22 8.15 -16.62
C LEU A 8 15.82 8.74 -16.46
N TYR A 9 15.31 9.44 -17.48
CA TYR A 9 13.94 9.96 -17.48
C TYR A 9 12.90 8.85 -17.40
N ALA A 10 13.04 7.79 -18.20
CA ALA A 10 12.13 6.65 -18.16
C ALA A 10 12.15 5.97 -16.79
N THR A 11 13.34 5.74 -16.23
CA THR A 11 13.50 5.11 -14.90
C THR A 11 12.87 5.96 -13.80
N PHE A 12 13.05 7.28 -13.85
CA PHE A 12 12.41 8.19 -12.91
C PHE A 12 10.88 8.11 -12.99
N LEU A 13 10.31 8.24 -14.19
CA LEU A 13 8.86 8.18 -14.41
C LEU A 13 8.27 6.84 -13.96
N ILE A 14 8.91 5.73 -14.30
CA ILE A 14 8.46 4.39 -13.91
C ILE A 14 8.45 4.26 -12.39
N ASN A 15 9.55 4.63 -11.70
CA ASN A 15 9.62 4.54 -10.24
C ASN A 15 8.56 5.42 -9.57
N LEU A 16 8.37 6.64 -10.06
CA LEU A 16 7.38 7.57 -9.52
C LEU A 16 5.96 7.02 -9.67
N LEU A 17 5.60 6.51 -10.85
CA LEU A 17 4.28 5.94 -11.11
C LEU A 17 4.03 4.68 -10.28
N LEU A 18 5.02 3.79 -10.19
CA LEU A 18 4.90 2.55 -9.40
C LEU A 18 4.70 2.86 -7.91
N SER A 19 5.49 3.80 -7.39
CA SER A 19 5.39 4.20 -5.98
C SER A 19 4.07 4.90 -5.70
N ALA A 20 3.60 5.77 -6.61
CA ALA A 20 2.30 6.43 -6.50
C ALA A 20 1.14 5.40 -6.50
N ALA A 21 1.18 4.40 -7.38
CA ALA A 21 0.20 3.32 -7.38
C ALA A 21 0.24 2.53 -6.05
N GLY A 22 1.44 2.23 -5.54
CA GLY A 22 1.63 1.60 -4.24
C GLY A 22 1.02 2.41 -3.09
N ALA A 23 1.18 3.73 -3.10
CA ALA A 23 0.60 4.63 -2.10
C ALA A 23 -0.93 4.64 -2.17
N VAL A 24 -1.52 4.69 -3.35
CA VAL A 24 -2.98 4.60 -3.51
C VAL A 24 -3.52 3.30 -2.91
N ILE A 25 -2.86 2.17 -3.21
CA ILE A 25 -3.27 0.85 -2.69
C ILE A 25 -3.12 0.80 -1.15
N GLY A 26 -2.00 1.29 -0.62
CA GLY A 26 -1.73 1.30 0.82
C GLY A 26 -2.72 2.17 1.59
N VAL A 27 -2.97 3.40 1.12
CA VAL A 27 -3.92 4.32 1.72
C VAL A 27 -5.35 3.78 1.63
N LEU A 28 -5.74 3.18 0.50
CA LEU A 28 -7.05 2.55 0.34
C LEU A 28 -7.23 1.38 1.32
N ALA A 29 -6.20 0.55 1.50
CA ALA A 29 -6.23 -0.56 2.45
C ALA A 29 -6.42 -0.07 3.89
N LEU A 30 -5.68 0.97 4.29
CA LEU A 30 -5.84 1.59 5.61
C LEU A 30 -7.22 2.20 5.81
N TYR A 31 -7.71 2.98 4.85
CA TYR A 31 -9.03 3.60 4.91
C TYR A 31 -10.13 2.55 5.08
N ARG A 32 -10.04 1.44 4.34
CA ARG A 32 -10.96 0.31 4.45
C ARG A 32 -10.84 -0.42 5.80
N ALA A 33 -9.62 -0.64 6.29
CA ALA A 33 -9.40 -1.22 7.61
C ALA A 33 -9.95 -0.33 8.75
N TRP A 34 -9.86 0.98 8.58
CA TRP A 34 -10.37 1.95 9.55
C TRP A 34 -11.90 1.96 9.59
N THR A 35 -12.55 1.96 8.43
CA THR A 35 -14.01 2.09 8.29
C THR A 35 -14.77 0.81 8.67
N ALA A 36 -14.15 -0.36 8.58
CA ALA A 36 -14.79 -1.61 8.98
C ALA A 36 -15.00 -1.70 10.52
N PRO A 37 -16.19 -2.11 11.01
CA PRO A 37 -16.44 -2.30 12.43
C PRO A 37 -15.68 -3.53 12.98
N ALA A 38 -15.28 -3.49 14.26
CA ALA A 38 -14.50 -4.56 14.88
C ALA A 38 -15.23 -5.92 14.84
N ASN A 39 -16.54 -5.90 15.11
CA ASN A 39 -17.39 -7.10 15.11
C ASN A 39 -17.36 -7.84 13.75
N ALA A 40 -17.20 -7.12 12.63
CA ALA A 40 -17.14 -7.74 11.31
C ALA A 40 -15.90 -8.61 11.11
N TYR A 41 -14.79 -8.34 11.79
CA TYR A 41 -13.60 -9.18 11.76
C TYR A 41 -13.81 -10.49 12.52
N GLU A 42 -14.49 -10.42 13.67
CA GLU A 42 -14.81 -11.58 14.52
C GLU A 42 -15.84 -12.49 13.84
N PHE A 43 -16.93 -11.92 13.30
CA PHE A 43 -17.93 -12.68 12.54
C PHE A 43 -17.36 -13.33 11.28
N ALA A 44 -16.32 -12.75 10.69
CA ALA A 44 -15.62 -13.30 9.54
C ALA A 44 -14.55 -14.34 9.89
N GLY A 45 -14.29 -14.61 11.18
CA GLY A 45 -13.23 -15.50 11.66
C GLY A 45 -11.83 -15.04 11.24
N LYS A 46 -11.63 -13.72 11.04
CA LYS A 46 -10.34 -13.15 10.64
C LYS A 46 -9.59 -12.62 11.87
N ARG A 47 -8.28 -12.36 11.70
CA ARG A 47 -7.48 -11.65 12.71
C ARG A 47 -8.16 -10.34 13.13
N PRO A 48 -7.98 -9.88 14.39
CA PRO A 48 -8.73 -8.76 14.94
C PRO A 48 -8.42 -7.45 14.22
N LYS A 49 -9.35 -6.49 14.30
CA LYS A 49 -9.26 -5.17 13.65
C LYS A 49 -7.93 -4.49 13.94
N ASN A 50 -7.47 -4.48 15.19
CA ASN A 50 -6.25 -3.79 15.61
C ASN A 50 -5.01 -4.33 14.88
N THR A 51 -4.94 -5.64 14.63
CA THR A 51 -3.83 -6.23 13.88
C THR A 51 -3.84 -5.77 12.43
N TRP A 52 -5.00 -5.78 11.77
CA TRP A 52 -5.09 -5.32 10.38
C TRP A 52 -4.87 -3.82 10.24
N LEU A 53 -5.34 -3.03 11.20
CA LEU A 53 -5.14 -1.58 11.22
C LEU A 53 -3.68 -1.23 11.44
N ALA A 54 -2.96 -1.95 12.32
CA ALA A 54 -1.52 -1.77 12.47
C ALA A 54 -0.75 -2.16 11.19
N LEU A 55 -1.07 -3.30 10.58
CA LEU A 55 -0.40 -3.78 9.37
C LEU A 55 -0.64 -2.85 8.16
N THR A 56 -1.89 -2.45 7.94
CA THR A 56 -2.25 -1.51 6.86
C THR A 56 -1.79 -0.08 7.15
N GLY A 57 -1.69 0.29 8.43
CA GLY A 57 -1.14 1.58 8.85
C GLY A 57 0.34 1.69 8.53
N VAL A 58 1.13 0.70 8.93
CA VAL A 58 2.56 0.64 8.59
C VAL A 58 2.75 0.58 7.08
N SER A 59 1.95 -0.22 6.37
CA SER A 59 2.07 -0.30 4.92
C SER A 59 1.75 1.03 4.23
N ALA A 60 0.72 1.75 4.66
CA ALA A 60 0.39 3.06 4.10
C ALA A 60 1.53 4.08 4.32
N VAL A 61 2.12 4.13 5.52
CA VAL A 61 3.27 5.01 5.82
C VAL A 61 4.44 4.69 4.90
N VAL A 62 4.82 3.42 4.78
CA VAL A 62 5.93 2.99 3.91
C VAL A 62 5.70 3.39 2.47
N GLN A 63 4.48 3.23 1.95
CA GLN A 63 4.18 3.57 0.56
C GLN A 63 4.19 5.09 0.32
N VAL A 64 3.70 5.90 1.27
CA VAL A 64 3.75 7.36 1.16
C VAL A 64 5.19 7.87 1.22
N LEU A 65 6.01 7.35 2.13
CA LEU A 65 7.44 7.64 2.18
C LEU A 65 8.15 7.18 0.90
N GLY A 66 7.69 6.09 0.32
CA GLY A 66 8.18 5.58 -0.96
C GLY A 66 8.02 6.56 -2.10
N VAL A 67 6.85 7.22 -2.20
CA VAL A 67 6.60 8.26 -3.21
C VAL A 67 7.56 9.42 -3.02
N PHE A 68 7.79 9.83 -1.78
CA PHE A 68 8.74 10.91 -1.46
C PHE A 68 10.17 10.55 -1.85
N SER A 69 10.60 9.31 -1.60
CA SER A 69 11.90 8.79 -2.06
C SER A 69 12.00 8.75 -3.58
N ALA A 70 10.95 8.30 -4.29
CA ALA A 70 10.93 8.28 -5.75
C ALA A 70 11.02 9.69 -6.36
N PHE A 71 10.38 10.67 -5.73
CA PHE A 71 10.37 12.05 -6.18
C PHE A 71 11.71 12.77 -5.97
N THR A 72 12.41 12.49 -4.87
CA THR A 72 13.70 13.13 -4.53
C THR A 72 14.89 12.58 -5.33
N GLY A 73 14.70 11.51 -6.12
CA GLY A 73 15.76 10.92 -6.94
C GLY A 73 16.84 10.21 -6.13
N VAL A 74 16.71 10.16 -4.80
CA VAL A 74 17.49 9.29 -3.93
C VAL A 74 17.01 7.88 -4.26
N GLY A 75 17.80 7.16 -5.06
CA GLY A 75 17.42 5.87 -5.64
C GLY A 75 16.73 4.92 -4.68
N ASN A 76 15.94 3.98 -5.24
CA ASN A 76 14.93 3.16 -4.55
C ASN A 76 15.50 2.18 -3.49
N THR A 77 16.11 2.73 -2.43
CA THR A 77 16.68 2.02 -1.28
C THR A 77 15.61 1.36 -0.43
N MET A 78 14.35 1.80 -0.58
CA MET A 78 13.18 1.26 0.10
C MET A 78 12.38 0.29 -0.77
N LEU A 79 12.87 -0.14 -1.94
CA LEU A 79 12.09 -0.92 -2.90
C LEU A 79 11.55 -2.22 -2.28
N MET A 80 12.39 -2.94 -1.53
CA MET A 80 11.94 -4.16 -0.82
C MET A 80 10.86 -3.86 0.23
N LEU A 81 10.98 -2.76 0.96
CA LEU A 81 10.02 -2.38 1.99
C LEU A 81 8.68 -1.95 1.35
N GLN A 82 8.71 -1.21 0.24
CA GLN A 82 7.53 -0.86 -0.56
C GLN A 82 6.83 -2.09 -1.11
N LEU A 83 7.57 -3.09 -1.60
CA LEU A 83 6.99 -4.34 -2.07
C LEU A 83 6.33 -5.12 -0.93
N MET A 84 6.97 -5.22 0.24
CA MET A 84 6.36 -5.84 1.42
C MET A 84 5.07 -5.11 1.83
N ALA A 85 5.09 -3.78 1.84
CA ALA A 85 3.91 -2.96 2.12
C ALA A 85 2.80 -3.15 1.07
N ALA A 86 3.15 -3.26 -0.21
CA ALA A 86 2.22 -3.55 -1.29
C ALA A 86 1.56 -4.92 -1.10
N VAL A 87 2.34 -5.95 -0.73
CA VAL A 87 1.82 -7.30 -0.46
C VAL A 87 0.85 -7.29 0.71
N VAL A 88 1.19 -6.67 1.84
CA VAL A 88 0.29 -6.56 3.00
C VAL A 88 -1.03 -5.87 2.62
N SER A 89 -0.93 -4.76 1.89
CA SER A 89 -2.09 -4.00 1.44
C SER A 89 -2.96 -4.82 0.47
N GLY A 90 -2.32 -5.56 -0.45
CA GLY A 90 -2.99 -6.47 -1.38
C GLY A 90 -3.70 -7.62 -0.68
N VAL A 91 -3.05 -8.28 0.28
CA VAL A 91 -3.65 -9.36 1.08
C VAL A 91 -4.87 -8.85 1.85
N PHE A 92 -4.80 -7.66 2.41
CA PHE A 92 -5.96 -7.05 3.08
C PHE A 92 -7.11 -6.79 2.10
N LEU A 93 -6.83 -6.12 0.98
CA LEU A 93 -7.85 -5.73 0.00
C LEU A 93 -8.49 -6.92 -0.72
N ALA A 94 -7.72 -7.97 -1.02
CA ALA A 94 -8.20 -9.15 -1.74
C ALA A 94 -8.78 -10.22 -0.80
N GLY A 95 -8.16 -10.45 0.36
CA GLY A 95 -8.48 -11.58 1.24
C GLY A 95 -9.32 -11.26 2.47
N VAL A 96 -9.34 -10.01 2.91
CA VAL A 96 -10.01 -9.59 4.16
C VAL A 96 -11.19 -8.67 3.86
N TRP A 97 -10.94 -7.62 3.09
CA TRP A 97 -11.94 -6.59 2.81
C TRP A 97 -13.26 -7.11 2.21
N PRO A 98 -13.28 -8.07 1.26
CA PRO A 98 -14.54 -8.54 0.69
C PRO A 98 -15.49 -9.16 1.71
N VAL A 99 -14.94 -9.75 2.78
CA VAL A 99 -15.72 -10.43 3.82
C VAL A 99 -16.11 -9.46 4.94
N VAL A 100 -15.20 -8.55 5.30
CA VAL A 100 -15.40 -7.60 6.40
C VAL A 100 -16.19 -6.36 5.97
N GLY A 101 -15.97 -5.87 4.75
CA GLY A 101 -16.65 -4.69 4.20
C GLY A 101 -17.95 -5.00 3.45
N GLY A 102 -18.20 -6.28 3.14
CA GLY A 102 -19.34 -6.71 2.31
C GLY A 102 -20.69 -6.75 3.03
N ARG A 103 -20.72 -6.72 4.37
CA ARG A 103 -21.97 -6.71 5.15
C ARG A 103 -22.13 -5.35 5.84
N ARG A 104 -22.65 -4.39 5.08
CA ARG A 104 -23.39 -3.28 5.68
C ARG A 104 -24.72 -3.90 6.11
N PHE A 105 -24.89 -4.12 7.41
CA PHE A 105 -26.20 -4.42 7.97
C PHE A 105 -27.17 -3.27 7.66
#